data_AF-A0A9Q3FCD0-F1
#
_entry.id   AF-A0A9Q3FCD0-F1
#
_cell.length_a   1.000
_cell.length_b   1.000
_cell.length_c   1.000
_cell.angle_alpha   90.00
_cell.angle_beta   90.00
_cell.angle_gamma   90.00
#
_symmetry.space_group_name_H-M   'P 1'
#
loop_
_entity.id
_entity.type
_entity.pdbx_description
1 polymer ?
#
loop_
_entity_poly.entity_id
_entity_poly.type
_entity_poly.pdbx_seq_one_letter_code
_entity_poly.pdbx_strand_id
1 'polypeptide(L)'
;MGLGKTIQAIALIGTSKRRMIANPHHSTPTMIICPPRLITNWKSEISKHAQAGALHAKIYHGPTHYSLSKADILKYDIIIPSYNTITQEFKQTNTSTSFISQINWHHIILNEA
;
A
#
# COMPACT_ATOMS: atom_id res chain seq x y z
N MET A 1 19.22 4.45 -6.40
CA MET A 1 19.80 5.81 -6.62
C MET A 1 19.28 6.77 -5.56
N GLY A 2 20.15 7.30 -4.71
CA GLY A 2 19.85 8.06 -3.47
C GLY A 2 19.21 9.44 -3.63
N LEU A 3 18.35 9.63 -4.63
CA LEU A 3 17.68 10.90 -4.94
C LEU A 3 16.43 11.17 -4.07
N GLY A 4 16.18 10.34 -3.06
CA GLY A 4 15.04 10.55 -2.14
C GLY A 4 13.66 10.21 -2.72
N LYS A 5 13.56 9.34 -3.73
CA LYS A 5 12.25 8.93 -4.30
C LYS A 5 11.30 8.36 -3.24
N THR A 6 11.84 7.57 -2.30
CA THR A 6 11.05 6.98 -1.22
C THR A 6 10.47 8.04 -0.29
N ILE A 7 11.26 9.03 0.13
CA ILE A 7 10.76 10.11 0.99
C ILE A 7 9.75 11.00 0.25
N GLN A 8 9.96 11.26 -1.05
CA GLN A 8 8.99 11.97 -1.87
C GLN A 8 7.64 11.23 -1.94
N ALA A 9 7.66 9.91 -2.13
CA ALA A 9 6.46 9.09 -2.13
C ALA A 9 5.75 9.10 -0.76
N ILE A 10 6.50 9.00 0.35
CA ILE A 10 5.93 9.08 1.70
C ILE A 10 5.28 10.44 1.94
N ALA A 11 5.93 11.53 1.53
CA ALA A 11 5.40 12.89 1.65
C ALA A 11 4.11 13.09 0.83
N LEU A 12 4.05 12.52 -0.38
CA LEU A 12 2.85 12.52 -1.21
C LEU A 12 1.68 11.81 -0.51
N ILE A 13 1.92 10.61 0.02
CA ILE A 13 0.89 9.81 0.72
C ILE A 13 0.39 10.56 1.96
N GLY A 14 1.30 11.10 2.79
CA GLY A 14 0.95 11.87 3.98
C GLY A 14 0.12 13.13 3.67
N THR A 15 0.49 13.86 2.62
CA THR A 15 -0.25 15.06 2.18
C THR A 15 -1.65 14.70 1.70
N SER A 16 -1.77 13.60 0.96
CA SER A 16 -3.04 13.14 0.41
C SER A 16 -3.99 12.66 1.51
N LYS A 17 -3.47 11.91 2.50
CA LYS A 17 -4.22 11.53 3.69
C LYS A 17 -4.79 12.75 4.43
N ARG A 18 -3.98 13.81 4.62
CA ARG A 18 -4.45 15.04 5.27
C ARG A 18 -5.62 15.69 4.51
N ARG A 19 -5.57 15.69 3.18
CA ARG A 19 -6.68 16.20 2.34
C ARG A 19 -7.94 15.32 2.44
N MET A 20 -7.79 14.01 2.55
CA MET A 20 -8.92 13.09 2.74
C MET A 20 -9.58 13.22 4.11
N ILE A 21 -8.82 13.50 5.17
CA ILE A 21 -9.41 13.77 6.50
C ILE A 21 -10.35 14.98 6.44
N ALA A 22 -10.04 15.98 5.60
CA ALA A 22 -10.92 17.11 5.36
C ALA A 22 -12.17 16.77 4.51
N ASN A 23 -12.16 15.65 3.78
CA ASN A 23 -13.26 15.18 2.93
C ASN A 23 -13.48 13.66 3.09
N PRO A 24 -14.20 13.23 4.15
CA PRO A 24 -14.25 11.82 4.59
C PRO A 24 -14.84 10.83 3.57
N HIS A 25 -15.60 11.32 2.60
CA HIS A 25 -16.25 10.47 1.57
C HIS A 25 -15.25 9.75 0.63
N HIS A 26 -13.95 10.07 0.69
CA HIS A 26 -12.94 9.53 -0.23
C HIS A 26 -11.67 9.00 0.45
N SER A 27 -11.75 8.49 1.70
CA SER A 27 -10.58 7.86 2.32
C SER A 27 -10.30 6.49 1.70
N THR A 28 -9.32 6.43 0.80
CA THR A 28 -8.88 5.20 0.14
C THR A 28 -7.39 4.95 0.30
N PRO A 29 -6.95 3.68 0.39
CA PRO A 29 -5.56 3.35 0.65
C PRO A 29 -4.66 3.56 -0.58
N THR A 30 -3.36 3.71 -0.33
CA THR A 30 -2.31 3.67 -1.36
C THR A 30 -1.71 2.27 -1.46
N MET A 31 -1.53 1.76 -2.68
CA MET A 31 -0.78 0.52 -2.93
C MET A 31 0.66 0.83 -3.34
N ILE A 32 1.64 0.17 -2.70
CA ILE A 32 3.04 0.24 -3.10
C ILE A 32 3.51 -1.17 -3.48
N ILE A 33 3.65 -1.42 -4.78
CA ILE A 33 4.12 -2.71 -5.30
C ILE A 33 5.65 -2.66 -5.38
N CYS A 34 6.33 -3.58 -4.70
CA CYS A 34 7.79 -3.62 -4.72
C CYS A 34 8.36 -5.06 -4.64
N PRO A 35 9.63 -5.28 -5.00
CA PRO A 35 10.29 -6.56 -4.79
C PRO A 35 10.31 -6.95 -3.30
N PRO A 36 10.19 -8.24 -2.93
CA PRO A 36 10.15 -8.68 -1.53
C PRO A 36 11.27 -8.12 -0.65
N ARG A 37 12.46 -7.97 -1.22
CA ARG A 37 13.67 -7.45 -0.53
C ARG A 37 13.52 -5.98 -0.09
N LEU A 38 12.61 -5.22 -0.68
CA LEU A 38 12.43 -3.78 -0.38
C LEU A 38 11.25 -3.50 0.54
N ILE A 39 10.43 -4.51 0.86
CA ILE A 39 9.23 -4.36 1.70
C ILE A 39 9.62 -3.87 3.11
N THR A 40 10.63 -4.49 3.72
CA THR A 40 11.12 -4.12 5.05
C THR A 40 11.72 -2.72 5.06
N ASN A 41 12.41 -2.33 3.98
CA ASN A 41 12.95 -0.99 3.82
C ASN A 41 11.83 0.06 3.78
N TRP A 42 10.73 -0.18 3.05
CA TRP A 42 9.58 0.72 3.07
C TRP A 42 9.02 0.93 4.47
N LYS A 43 8.89 -0.13 5.28
CA LYS A 43 8.43 -0.02 6.67
C LYS A 43 9.37 0.85 7.52
N SER A 44 10.68 0.68 7.35
CA SER A 44 11.69 1.49 8.03
C SER A 44 11.62 2.95 7.62
N GLU A 45 11.56 3.23 6.32
CA GLU A 45 11.51 4.59 5.77
C GLU A 45 10.23 5.34 6.16
N ILE A 46 9.08 4.66 6.19
CA ILE A 46 7.81 5.22 6.70
C ILE A 46 7.96 5.57 8.18
N SER A 47 8.52 4.67 8.99
CA SER A 47 8.71 4.91 10.43
C SER A 47 9.70 6.04 10.72
N LYS A 48 10.67 6.23 9.82
CA LYS A 48 11.70 7.27 9.92
C LYS A 48 11.20 8.65 9.51
N HIS A 49 10.38 8.73 8.45
CA HIS A 49 10.00 10.00 7.83
C HIS A 49 8.56 10.43 8.11
N ALA A 50 7.70 9.57 8.64
CA ALA A 50 6.37 9.92 9.10
C ALA A 50 6.33 10.02 10.63
N GLN A 51 5.50 10.92 11.15
CA GLN A 51 5.21 10.98 12.58
C GLN A 51 4.59 9.65 13.05
N ALA A 52 4.91 9.22 14.27
CA ALA A 52 4.35 8.00 14.84
C ALA A 52 2.81 8.00 14.77
N GLY A 53 2.23 6.94 14.19
CA GLY A 53 0.79 6.80 13.99
C GLY A 53 0.20 7.61 12.83
N ALA A 54 0.99 8.41 12.11
CA ALA A 54 0.48 9.22 11.00
C ALA A 54 0.16 8.39 9.75
N LEU A 55 0.93 7.33 9.48
CA LEU A 55 0.71 6.41 8.35
C LEU A 55 0.79 4.96 8.84
N HIS A 56 -0.30 4.22 8.69
CA HIS A 56 -0.40 2.80 9.00
C HIS A 56 -0.18 1.98 7.74
N ALA A 57 0.95 1.27 7.69
CA ALA A 57 1.32 0.41 6.58
C ALA A 57 1.13 -1.07 6.92
N LYS A 58 0.53 -1.82 6.00
CA LYS A 58 0.40 -3.28 6.06
C LYS A 58 1.21 -3.93 4.95
N ILE A 59 2.07 -4.86 5.34
CA ILE A 59 2.78 -5.73 4.41
C ILE A 59 1.82 -6.84 3.96
N TYR A 60 1.73 -7.03 2.65
CA TYR A 60 0.87 -8.03 2.02
C TYR A 60 1.72 -8.99 1.18
N HIS A 61 2.45 -9.90 1.83
CA HIS A 61 3.34 -10.83 1.15
C HIS A 61 3.35 -12.18 1.87
N GLY A 62 3.24 -13.26 1.09
CA GLY A 62 3.31 -14.64 1.58
C GLY A 62 1.94 -15.34 1.70
N PRO A 63 1.96 -16.66 1.95
CA PRO A 63 0.78 -17.52 1.84
C PRO A 63 -0.33 -17.24 2.86
N THR A 64 -0.02 -16.59 3.96
CA THR A 64 -0.97 -16.23 5.02
C THR A 64 -1.82 -15.02 4.71
N HIS A 65 -1.52 -14.28 3.62
CA HIS A 65 -2.13 -12.99 3.37
C HIS A 65 -3.27 -13.00 2.35
N TYR A 66 -3.49 -14.09 1.60
CA TYR A 66 -4.55 -14.18 0.56
C TYR A 66 -6.01 -14.10 1.07
N SER A 67 -6.24 -13.79 2.34
CA SER A 67 -7.57 -13.82 2.98
C SER A 67 -8.01 -12.48 3.59
N LEU A 68 -7.26 -11.38 3.38
CA LEU A 68 -7.69 -10.10 3.94
C LEU A 68 -8.96 -9.63 3.25
N SER A 69 -10.00 -9.38 4.04
CA SER A 69 -11.23 -8.79 3.54
C SER A 69 -10.99 -7.34 3.12
N LYS A 70 -11.86 -6.82 2.23
CA LYS A 70 -11.90 -5.38 1.92
C LYS A 70 -11.93 -4.52 3.19
N ALA A 71 -12.71 -4.92 4.20
CA ALA A 71 -12.83 -4.21 5.46
C ALA A 71 -11.50 -4.17 6.24
N ASP A 72 -10.69 -5.21 6.16
CA ASP A 72 -9.38 -5.23 6.82
C ASP A 72 -8.37 -4.33 6.12
N ILE A 73 -8.43 -4.26 4.79
CA ILE A 73 -7.52 -3.43 4.01
C ILE A 73 -7.80 -1.94 4.22
N LEU A 74 -9.08 -1.55 4.28
CA LEU A 74 -9.49 -0.15 4.50
C LEU A 74 -9.07 0.40 5.88
N LYS A 75 -8.60 -0.45 6.81
CA LYS A 75 -8.03 0.00 8.10
C LYS A 75 -6.62 0.60 7.97
N TYR A 76 -5.98 0.43 6.82
CA TYR A 76 -4.59 0.85 6.59
C TYR A 76 -4.53 1.97 5.57
N ASP A 77 -3.53 2.84 5.71
CA ASP A 77 -3.27 3.91 4.74
C ASP A 77 -2.47 3.39 3.54
N ILE A 78 -1.60 2.39 3.79
CA ILE A 78 -0.66 1.85 2.81
C ILE A 78 -0.71 0.33 2.82
N ILE A 79 -0.87 -0.28 1.65
CA ILE A 79 -0.74 -1.72 1.43
C ILE A 79 0.48 -1.98 0.57
N ILE A 80 1.36 -2.87 1.02
CA ILE A 80 2.64 -3.16 0.36
C ILE A 80 2.68 -4.63 -0.08
N PRO A 81 2.14 -4.95 -1.27
CA PRO A 81 2.27 -6.26 -1.86
C PRO A 81 3.57 -6.40 -2.66
N SER A 82 3.98 -7.66 -2.88
CA SER A 82 5.05 -7.95 -3.84
C SER A 82 4.51 -8.12 -5.26
N TYR A 83 5.35 -7.92 -6.28
CA TYR A 83 4.99 -8.22 -7.67
C TYR A 83 4.43 -9.64 -7.85
N ASN A 84 5.09 -10.64 -7.26
CA ASN A 84 4.61 -12.03 -7.29
C ASN A 84 3.23 -12.18 -6.66
N THR A 85 2.97 -11.46 -5.56
CA THR A 85 1.66 -11.47 -4.88
C THR A 85 0.58 -10.92 -5.81
N ILE A 86 0.85 -9.78 -6.48
CA ILE A 86 -0.08 -9.20 -7.45
C ILE A 86 -0.33 -10.14 -8.63
N THR A 87 0.72 -10.77 -9.16
CA THR A 87 0.58 -11.72 -10.28
C THR A 87 -0.24 -12.95 -9.88
N GLN A 88 -0.05 -13.49 -8.68
CA GLN A 88 -0.82 -14.63 -8.18
C GLN A 88 -2.28 -14.26 -7.94
N GLU A 89 -2.51 -13.10 -7.32
CA GLU A 89 -3.85 -12.56 -7.10
C GLU A 89 -4.58 -12.36 -8.42
N PHE A 90 -3.92 -11.85 -9.46
CA PHE A 90 -4.50 -11.68 -10.80
C PHE A 90 -4.81 -13.00 -11.51
N LYS A 91 -4.05 -14.06 -11.21
CA LYS A 91 -4.28 -15.41 -11.77
C LYS A 91 -5.42 -16.15 -11.09
N GLN A 92 -5.82 -15.76 -9.88
CA GLN A 92 -6.98 -16.35 -9.21
C GLN A 92 -8.25 -15.97 -9.96
N THR A 93 -8.98 -16.96 -10.46
CA THR A 93 -10.13 -16.81 -11.37
C THR A 93 -11.36 -16.14 -10.75
N ASN A 94 -11.38 -15.96 -9.43
CA ASN A 94 -12.43 -15.24 -8.71
C ASN A 94 -12.08 -13.74 -8.63
N THR A 95 -12.18 -13.05 -9.76
CA THR A 95 -11.96 -11.59 -9.86
C THR A 95 -12.88 -10.78 -8.93
N SER A 96 -14.04 -11.34 -8.55
CA SER A 96 -14.98 -10.73 -7.61
C SER A 96 -14.50 -10.70 -6.16
N THR A 97 -13.51 -11.52 -5.79
CA THR A 97 -12.96 -11.58 -4.41
C THR A 97 -11.58 -10.96 -4.30
N SER A 98 -10.96 -10.56 -5.41
CA SER A 98 -9.62 -10.01 -5.37
C SER A 98 -9.58 -8.63 -4.70
N PHE A 99 -8.66 -8.45 -3.78
CA PHE A 99 -8.52 -7.14 -3.11
C PHE A 99 -8.05 -6.05 -4.08
N ILE A 100 -7.39 -6.42 -5.18
CA ILE A 100 -6.93 -5.47 -6.20
C ILE A 100 -8.13 -4.82 -6.87
N SER A 101 -9.16 -5.60 -7.23
CA SER A 101 -10.35 -5.14 -7.96
C SER A 101 -11.42 -4.54 -7.05
N GLN A 102 -11.54 -5.02 -5.81
CA GLN A 102 -12.60 -4.59 -4.88
C GLN A 102 -12.39 -3.21 -4.26
N ILE A 103 -11.16 -2.69 -4.33
CA ILE A 103 -10.73 -1.48 -3.65
C ILE A 103 -10.44 -0.40 -4.67
N ASN A 104 -11.04 0.76 -4.49
CA ASN A 104 -10.62 1.94 -5.21
C ASN A 104 -9.32 2.45 -4.58
N TRP A 105 -8.20 2.33 -5.28
CA TRP A 105 -6.90 2.75 -4.77
C TRP A 105 -6.68 4.24 -5.01
N HIS A 106 -6.19 4.95 -4.01
CA HIS A 106 -5.89 6.37 -4.19
C HIS A 106 -4.67 6.59 -5.09
N HIS A 107 -3.62 5.81 -4.82
CA HIS A 107 -2.41 5.77 -5.61
C HIS A 107 -1.96 4.32 -5.78
N ILE A 108 -1.34 4.02 -6.92
CA ILE A 108 -0.59 2.79 -7.15
C ILE A 108 0.84 3.22 -7.50
N ILE A 109 1.79 2.86 -6.63
CA ILE A 109 3.21 3.17 -6.79
C ILE A 109 3.94 1.88 -7.14
N LEU A 110 4.54 1.84 -8.32
CA LEU A 110 5.40 0.75 -8.76
C LEU A 110 6.85 1.13 -8.43
N ASN A 111 7.52 0.33 -7.61
CA ASN A 111 8.88 0.61 -7.16
C ASN A 111 9.87 -0.37 -7.78
N GLU A 112 10.92 0.17 -8.42
CA GLU A 112 11.91 -0.60 -9.20
C GLU A 112 11.23 -1.42 -10.32
N ALA A 113 10.32 -0.76 -11.06
CA ALA A 113 9.68 -1.28 -12.26
C ALA A 113 10.56 -1.14 -13.50
#